data_AF-A0A2N2MNT8-F1
#
_entry.id   AF-A0A2N2MNT8-F1
#
_cell.length_a   1.000
_cell.length_b   1.000
_cell.length_c   1.000
_cell.angle_alpha   90.00
_cell.angle_beta   90.00
_cell.angle_gamma   90.00
#
_symmetry.space_group_name_H-M   'P 1'
#
loop_
_entity.id
_entity.type
_entity.pdbx_description
1 polymer ?
#
loop_
_entity_poly.entity_id
_entity_poly.type
_entity_poly.pdbx_seq_one_letter_code
_entity_poly.pdbx_strand_id
1 'polypeptide(L)'
;TKPEFEVYDSAHVNNLAFLIQAGYIKTPIYLQFVLGILGGLAATVENLMFLVEHAKRNIPEFEFSVCAAGKAEFPICTQGLLLGGNVRVGLEDNLYLDKGNLAKSSAEQVTKIARIAKELGVEPATPDEAREILGLKGIDKVNY
;
A
#
# COMPACT_ATOMS: atom_id res chain seq x y z
N THR A 1 9.40 -9.83 -13.34
CA THR A 1 8.87 -9.56 -11.99
C THR A 1 8.19 -8.22 -12.04
N LYS A 2 6.97 -8.09 -11.50
CA LYS A 2 6.29 -6.79 -11.45
C LYS A 2 6.84 -6.00 -10.26
N PRO A 3 7.28 -4.74 -10.43
CA PRO A 3 7.70 -3.91 -9.31
C PRO A 3 6.50 -3.48 -8.47
N GLU A 4 6.69 -3.47 -7.15
CA GLU A 4 5.93 -2.62 -6.22
C GLU A 4 6.77 -1.37 -5.98
N PHE A 5 6.24 -0.20 -6.33
CA PHE A 5 6.98 1.05 -6.24
C PHE A 5 6.72 1.74 -4.92
N GLU A 6 7.75 1.78 -4.06
CA GLU A 6 7.67 2.40 -2.73
C GLU A 6 7.75 3.94 -2.81
N VAL A 7 6.65 4.60 -2.45
CA VAL A 7 6.45 6.05 -2.53
C VAL A 7 6.39 6.64 -1.12
N TYR A 8 7.50 7.24 -0.70
CA TYR A 8 7.64 7.90 0.61
C TYR A 8 7.31 9.39 0.57
N ASP A 9 7.33 9.98 -0.64
CA ASP A 9 7.05 11.40 -0.88
C ASP A 9 6.47 11.59 -2.29
N SER A 10 5.79 12.71 -2.50
CA SER A 10 5.35 13.22 -3.80
C SER A 10 6.45 13.27 -4.85
N ALA A 11 7.69 13.53 -4.44
CA ALA A 11 8.84 13.50 -5.36
C ALA A 11 9.02 12.12 -6.02
N HIS A 12 8.69 11.03 -5.33
CA HIS A 12 8.78 9.68 -5.91
C HIS A 12 7.71 9.45 -6.98
N VAL A 13 6.51 10.03 -6.83
CA VAL A 13 5.49 10.03 -7.89
C VAL A 13 6.02 10.76 -9.14
N ASN A 14 6.69 11.89 -8.95
CA ASN A 14 7.29 12.64 -10.07
C ASN A 14 8.39 11.83 -10.77
N ASN A 15 9.23 11.15 -10.01
CA ASN A 15 10.26 10.26 -10.55
C ASN A 15 9.64 9.13 -11.38
N LEU A 16 8.56 8.51 -10.90
CA LEU A 16 7.85 7.45 -11.62
C LEU A 16 7.21 7.99 -12.90
N ALA A 17 6.57 9.16 -12.85
CA ALA A 17 5.98 9.80 -14.02
C ALA A 17 7.05 10.08 -15.10
N PHE A 18 8.23 10.56 -14.71
CA PHE A 18 9.38 10.73 -15.61
C PHE A 18 9.83 9.40 -16.22
N LEU A 19 9.97 8.34 -15.41
CA LEU A 19 10.40 7.02 -15.89
C LEU A 19 9.38 6.36 -16.83
N ILE A 20 8.08 6.59 -16.60
CA ILE A 20 7.00 6.16 -17.49
C ILE A 20 7.08 6.92 -18.82
N GLN A 21 7.21 8.25 -18.76
CA GLN A 21 7.33 9.09 -19.96
C GLN A 21 8.56 8.71 -20.80
N ALA A 22 9.67 8.39 -20.15
CA ALA A 22 10.89 7.95 -20.81
C ALA A 22 10.83 6.50 -21.34
N GLY A 23 9.74 5.77 -21.11
CA GLY A 23 9.50 4.42 -21.63
C GLY A 23 10.17 3.30 -20.83
N TYR A 24 10.75 3.59 -19.66
CA TYR A 24 11.40 2.59 -18.81
C TYR A 24 10.39 1.75 -18.01
N ILE A 25 9.22 2.31 -17.69
CA ILE A 25 8.17 1.67 -16.90
C ILE A 25 6.89 1.60 -17.73
N LYS A 26 6.25 0.43 -17.77
CA LYS A 26 4.96 0.21 -18.42
C LYS A 26 3.85 0.14 -17.38
N THR A 27 2.71 0.78 -17.67
CA THR A 27 1.48 0.71 -16.87
C THR A 27 0.63 -0.51 -17.26
N PRO A 28 -0.30 -0.98 -16.38
CA PRO A 28 -0.56 -0.51 -15.03
C PRO A 28 0.56 -0.85 -14.04
N ILE A 29 0.93 0.11 -13.20
CA ILE A 29 1.92 -0.08 -12.13
C ILE A 29 1.26 -0.34 -10.78
N TYR A 30 2.04 -0.77 -9.80
CA TYR A 30 1.57 -0.94 -8.42
C TYR A 30 2.36 -0.02 -7.49
N LEU A 31 1.66 0.89 -6.81
CA LEU A 31 2.23 1.87 -5.90
C LEU A 31 2.02 1.44 -4.45
N GLN A 32 3.05 1.60 -3.61
CA GLN A 32 2.92 1.49 -2.17
C GLN A 32 3.19 2.86 -1.55
N PHE A 33 2.16 3.50 -0.99
CA PHE A 33 2.34 4.74 -0.25
C PHE A 33 2.82 4.42 1.16
N VAL A 34 4.05 4.82 1.49
CA VAL A 34 4.69 4.56 2.79
C VAL A 34 4.73 5.84 3.60
N LEU A 35 3.95 5.90 4.67
CA LEU A 35 3.81 7.12 5.48
C LEU A 35 4.40 6.98 6.89
N GLY A 36 4.89 8.09 7.44
CA GLY A 36 5.34 8.16 8.84
C GLY A 36 6.79 7.79 9.10
N ILE A 37 7.59 7.58 8.05
CA ILE A 37 9.04 7.38 8.15
C ILE A 37 9.74 8.75 8.24
N LEU A 38 10.74 8.86 9.12
CA LEU A 38 11.56 10.08 9.23
C LEU A 38 12.27 10.34 7.89
N GLY A 39 11.99 11.49 7.27
CA GLY A 39 12.51 11.87 5.96
C GLY A 39 11.50 11.72 4.81
N GLY A 40 10.38 11.04 5.04
CA GLY A 40 9.23 11.01 4.13
C GLY A 40 8.04 11.82 4.64
N LEU A 41 6.89 11.65 4.00
CA LEU A 41 5.66 12.30 4.40
C LEU A 41 5.12 11.74 5.73
N ALA A 42 4.61 12.62 6.58
CA ALA A 42 3.99 12.24 7.83
C ALA A 42 2.72 11.40 7.60
N ALA A 43 2.43 10.47 8.50
CA ALA A 43 1.24 9.64 8.47
C ALA A 43 -0.01 10.41 8.92
N THR A 44 -0.52 11.26 8.01
CA THR A 44 -1.75 12.04 8.20
C THR A 44 -2.73 11.80 7.06
N VAL A 45 -4.00 12.10 7.34
CA VAL A 45 -5.10 11.94 6.37
C VAL A 45 -4.86 12.79 5.14
N GLU A 46 -4.42 14.03 5.35
CA GLU A 46 -4.15 15.01 4.31
C GLU A 46 -3.03 14.57 3.38
N ASN A 47 -1.97 13.97 3.94
CA ASN A 47 -0.82 13.50 3.15
C ASN A 47 -1.18 12.29 2.29
N LEU A 48 -1.96 11.33 2.81
CA LEU A 48 -2.43 10.21 1.99
C LEU A 48 -3.34 10.69 0.86
N MET A 49 -4.31 11.57 1.17
CA MET A 49 -5.18 12.17 0.16
C MET A 49 -4.39 12.89 -0.92
N PHE A 50 -3.40 13.69 -0.50
CA PHE A 50 -2.52 14.41 -1.41
C PHE A 50 -1.76 13.46 -2.34
N LEU A 51 -1.16 12.39 -1.82
CA LEU A 51 -0.42 11.42 -2.64
C LEU A 51 -1.30 10.69 -3.64
N VAL A 52 -2.48 10.21 -3.22
CA VAL A 52 -3.43 9.50 -4.09
C VAL A 52 -3.87 10.41 -5.24
N GLU A 53 -4.27 11.64 -4.93
CA GLU A 53 -4.70 12.61 -5.94
C GLU A 53 -3.55 13.09 -6.83
N HIS A 54 -2.34 13.20 -6.29
CA HIS A 54 -1.15 13.51 -7.08
C HIS A 54 -0.78 12.37 -8.04
N ALA A 55 -0.88 11.12 -7.60
CA ALA A 55 -0.68 9.95 -8.46
C ALA A 55 -1.73 9.89 -9.58
N LYS A 56 -3.03 10.07 -9.28
CA LYS A 56 -4.12 10.12 -10.28
C LYS A 56 -3.89 11.15 -11.39
N ARG A 57 -3.24 12.27 -11.08
CA ARG A 57 -2.95 13.33 -12.07
C ARG A 57 -1.74 13.03 -12.94
N ASN A 58 -0.77 12.25 -12.44
CA ASN A 58 0.55 12.12 -13.07
C ASN A 58 0.84 10.70 -13.61
N ILE A 59 0.08 9.69 -13.19
CA ILE A 59 0.31 8.29 -13.54
C ILE A 59 -0.93 7.76 -14.27
N PRO A 60 -0.82 7.32 -15.54
CA PRO A 60 -1.97 6.97 -16.37
C PRO A 60 -2.86 5.85 -15.81
N GLU A 61 -2.25 4.80 -15.28
CA GLU A 61 -2.97 3.62 -14.77
C GLU A 61 -2.14 2.95 -13.67
N PHE A 62 -2.75 2.74 -12.51
CA PHE A 62 -2.09 2.11 -11.37
C PHE A 62 -3.10 1.49 -10.41
N GLU A 63 -2.62 0.48 -9.70
CA GLU A 63 -3.17 0.03 -8.42
C GLU A 63 -2.35 0.65 -7.29
N PHE A 64 -2.95 0.88 -6.12
CA PHE A 64 -2.19 1.34 -4.95
C PHE A 64 -2.50 0.55 -3.68
N SER A 65 -1.51 0.51 -2.81
CA SER A 65 -1.61 0.13 -1.41
C SER A 65 -1.09 1.27 -0.53
N VAL A 66 -1.43 1.23 0.75
CA VAL A 66 -0.82 2.08 1.78
C VAL A 66 -0.33 1.26 2.97
N CYS A 67 0.79 1.68 3.55
CA CYS A 67 1.20 1.33 4.91
C CYS A 67 1.58 2.60 5.69
N ALA A 68 1.64 2.47 7.02
CA ALA A 68 2.11 3.56 7.87
C ALA A 68 2.90 3.04 9.07
N ALA A 69 3.92 3.79 9.45
CA ALA A 69 4.82 3.43 10.53
C ALA A 69 4.13 3.44 11.91
N GLY A 70 4.32 2.37 12.66
CA GLY A 70 3.95 2.24 14.07
C GLY A 70 2.45 2.44 14.32
N LYS A 71 2.13 3.27 15.32
CA LYS A 71 0.75 3.50 15.78
C LYS A 71 -0.22 4.03 14.71
N ALA A 72 0.30 4.51 13.58
CA ALA A 72 -0.50 5.03 12.47
C ALA A 72 -0.97 3.95 11.48
N GLU A 73 -0.45 2.71 11.58
CA GLU A 73 -0.76 1.60 10.67
C GLU A 73 -2.26 1.43 10.45
N PHE A 74 -3.03 1.10 11.50
CA PHE A 74 -4.47 0.83 11.33
C PHE A 74 -5.29 2.05 10.89
N PRO A 75 -5.12 3.27 11.47
CA PRO A 75 -5.87 4.45 11.00
C PRO A 75 -5.64 4.76 9.52
N ILE A 76 -4.37 4.74 9.07
CA ILE A 76 -4.03 5.07 7.67
C ILE A 76 -4.42 3.95 6.71
N CYS A 77 -4.26 2.68 7.10
CA CYS A 77 -4.76 1.56 6.30
C CYS A 77 -6.29 1.62 6.15
N THR A 78 -7.01 1.95 7.23
CA THR A 78 -8.48 2.12 7.18
C THR A 78 -8.86 3.22 6.18
N GLN A 79 -8.11 4.33 6.17
CA GLN A 79 -8.31 5.38 5.16
C GLN A 79 -7.99 4.88 3.74
N GLY A 80 -6.93 4.09 3.56
CA GLY A 80 -6.61 3.45 2.27
C GLY A 80 -7.78 2.64 1.71
N LEU A 81 -8.43 1.84 2.56
CA LEU A 81 -9.64 1.09 2.19
C LEU A 81 -10.79 2.01 1.78
N LEU A 82 -11.02 3.11 2.50
CA LEU A 82 -12.06 4.10 2.17
C LEU A 82 -11.80 4.81 0.83
N LEU A 83 -10.54 4.89 0.39
CA LEU A 83 -10.16 5.46 -0.90
C LEU A 83 -10.20 4.45 -2.05
N GLY A 84 -10.64 3.22 -1.78
CA GLY A 84 -10.68 2.14 -2.76
C GLY A 84 -9.31 1.53 -3.07
N GLY A 85 -8.33 1.71 -2.18
CA GLY A 85 -7.00 1.13 -2.30
C GLY A 85 -6.83 -0.16 -1.50
N ASN A 86 -5.63 -0.73 -1.63
CA ASN A 86 -5.17 -1.88 -0.85
C ASN A 86 -4.43 -1.42 0.42
N VAL A 87 -4.09 -2.37 1.29
CA VAL A 87 -3.40 -2.09 2.56
C VAL A 87 -2.29 -3.08 2.85
N ARG A 88 -1.23 -2.60 3.48
CA ARG A 88 -0.15 -3.42 4.02
C ARG A 88 -0.07 -3.23 5.54
N VAL A 89 0.01 -4.35 6.24
CA VAL A 89 0.21 -4.43 7.69
C VAL A 89 1.28 -5.46 8.01
N GLY A 90 1.92 -5.33 9.17
CA GLY A 90 2.81 -6.37 9.66
C GLY A 90 3.85 -5.85 10.66
N LEU A 91 4.58 -6.80 11.24
CA LEU A 91 5.62 -6.49 12.24
C LEU A 91 6.79 -5.68 11.68
N GLU A 92 6.94 -5.62 10.35
CA GLU A 92 7.88 -4.74 9.67
C GLU A 92 7.54 -3.26 9.91
N ASP A 93 6.27 -2.90 9.75
CA ASP A 93 5.81 -1.51 9.83
C ASP A 93 5.45 -1.09 11.27
N ASN A 94 4.96 -2.04 12.09
CA ASN A 94 4.44 -1.77 13.42
C ASN A 94 4.56 -2.97 14.37
N LEU A 95 5.15 -2.76 15.56
CA LEU A 95 5.32 -3.80 16.59
C LEU A 95 4.09 -3.99 17.49
N TYR A 96 3.08 -3.14 17.39
CA TYR A 96 1.98 -3.05 18.36
C TYR A 96 0.62 -3.39 17.72
N LEU A 97 -0.19 -4.21 18.40
CA LEU A 97 -1.57 -4.41 17.99
C LEU A 97 -2.45 -3.22 18.40
N ASP A 98 -2.22 -2.70 19.60
CA ASP A 98 -2.93 -1.56 20.20
C ASP A 98 -1.96 -0.73 21.06
N LYS A 99 -2.41 0.44 21.54
CA LYS A 99 -1.57 1.32 22.38
C LYS A 99 -1.04 0.58 23.61
N GLY A 100 0.27 0.33 23.62
CA GLY A 100 0.97 -0.36 24.71
C GLY A 100 0.94 -1.90 24.65
N ASN A 101 0.26 -2.49 23.66
CA ASN A 101 0.15 -3.94 23.50
C ASN A 101 0.93 -4.40 22.27
N LEU A 102 2.02 -5.13 22.47
CA LEU A 102 2.79 -5.73 21.37
C LEU A 102 1.96 -6.75 20.61
N ALA A 103 2.07 -6.74 19.28
CA ALA A 103 1.51 -7.80 18.45
C ALA A 103 2.38 -9.06 18.61
N LYS A 104 1.73 -10.22 18.77
CA LYS A 104 2.40 -11.51 18.93
C LYS A 104 2.80 -12.14 17.60
N SER A 105 2.17 -11.71 16.51
CA SER A 105 2.46 -12.17 15.15
C SER A 105 1.89 -11.20 14.12
N SER A 106 2.43 -11.21 12.90
CA SER A 106 1.82 -10.48 11.77
C SER A 106 0.38 -10.93 11.51
N ALA A 107 0.03 -12.19 11.84
CA ALA A 107 -1.33 -12.70 11.68
C ALA A 107 -2.35 -11.98 12.57
N GLU A 108 -1.96 -11.48 13.75
CA GLU A 108 -2.86 -10.66 14.58
C GLU A 108 -3.19 -9.32 13.91
N GLN A 109 -2.21 -8.70 13.25
CA GLN A 109 -2.41 -7.45 12.51
C GLN A 109 -3.26 -7.67 11.25
N VAL A 110 -2.98 -8.75 10.50
CA VAL A 110 -3.79 -9.18 9.35
C VAL A 110 -5.25 -9.43 9.78
N THR A 111 -5.46 -10.15 10.87
CA THR A 111 -6.80 -10.43 11.40
C THR A 111 -7.53 -9.13 11.77
N LYS A 112 -6.82 -8.18 12.39
CA LYS A 112 -7.40 -6.89 12.78
C LYS A 112 -7.80 -6.05 11.58
N ILE A 113 -6.94 -5.91 10.56
CA ILE A 113 -7.28 -5.11 9.37
C ILE A 113 -8.35 -5.79 8.51
N ALA A 114 -8.35 -7.13 8.41
CA ALA A 114 -9.41 -7.88 7.73
C ALA A 114 -10.77 -7.70 8.41
N ARG A 115 -10.81 -7.69 9.75
CA ARG A 115 -12.05 -7.35 10.49
C ARG A 115 -12.53 -5.94 10.16
N ILE A 116 -11.63 -4.95 10.16
CA ILE A 116 -11.99 -3.56 9.80
C ILE A 116 -12.52 -3.49 8.36
N ALA A 117 -11.85 -4.14 7.41
CA ALA A 117 -12.28 -4.18 6.01
C ALA A 117 -13.70 -4.74 5.86
N LYS A 118 -14.01 -5.83 6.58
CA LYS A 118 -15.33 -6.43 6.59
C LYS A 118 -16.42 -5.48 7.09
N GLU A 119 -16.15 -4.71 8.15
CA GLU A 119 -17.08 -3.68 8.66
C GLU A 119 -17.33 -2.57 7.63
N LEU A 120 -16.40 -2.35 6.69
CA LEU A 120 -16.53 -1.40 5.59
C LEU A 120 -17.14 -2.02 4.33
N GLY A 121 -17.53 -3.31 4.36
CA GLY A 121 -18.05 -4.04 3.21
C GLY A 121 -16.98 -4.43 2.17
N VAL A 122 -15.71 -4.49 2.58
CA VAL A 122 -14.57 -4.90 1.75
C VAL A 122 -14.10 -6.29 2.17
N GLU A 123 -14.01 -7.21 1.21
CA GLU A 123 -13.50 -8.56 1.45
C GLU A 123 -12.01 -8.66 1.02
N PRO A 124 -11.14 -9.30 1.82
CA PRO A 124 -9.75 -9.52 1.42
C PRO A 124 -9.64 -10.39 0.18
N ALA A 125 -8.82 -9.95 -0.80
CA ALA A 125 -8.50 -10.75 -1.97
C ALA A 125 -7.73 -12.02 -1.59
N THR A 126 -8.11 -13.14 -2.21
CA THR A 126 -7.32 -14.36 -2.24
C THR A 126 -6.00 -14.13 -3.01
N PRO A 127 -5.00 -15.00 -2.84
CA PRO A 127 -3.75 -14.89 -3.61
C PRO A 127 -3.94 -14.95 -5.12
N ASP A 128 -4.95 -15.66 -5.63
CA ASP A 128 -5.23 -15.73 -7.07
C ASP A 128 -5.90 -14.45 -7.58
N GLU A 129 -6.85 -13.89 -6.84
CA GLU A 129 -7.44 -12.58 -7.16
C GLU A 129 -6.37 -11.48 -7.14
N ALA A 130 -5.46 -11.50 -6.17
CA ALA A 130 -4.34 -10.55 -6.13
C ALA A 130 -3.41 -10.70 -7.36
N ARG A 131 -3.20 -11.91 -7.86
CA ARG A 131 -2.43 -12.14 -9.11
C ARG A 131 -3.17 -11.59 -10.33
N GLU A 132 -4.49 -11.73 -10.37
CA GLU A 132 -5.32 -11.19 -11.46
C GLU A 132 -5.28 -9.66 -11.45
N ILE A 133 -5.61 -9.03 -10.32
CA ILE A 133 -5.60 -7.57 -10.12
C ILE A 133 -4.25 -6.98 -10.52
N LEU A 134 -3.16 -7.59 -10.07
CA LEU A 134 -1.81 -7.08 -10.31
C LEU A 134 -1.18 -7.60 -11.60
N GLY A 135 -1.81 -8.49 -12.38
CA GLY A 135 -1.23 -9.07 -13.60
C GLY A 135 0.06 -9.85 -13.36
N LEU A 136 0.10 -10.68 -12.31
CA LEU A 136 1.29 -11.44 -11.91
C LEU A 136 1.41 -12.77 -12.67
N LYS A 137 2.64 -13.26 -12.79
CA LYS A 137 2.98 -14.42 -13.63
C LYS A 137 2.48 -15.79 -13.14
N GLY A 138 2.08 -15.91 -11.88
CA GLY A 138 1.74 -17.19 -11.24
C GLY A 138 2.86 -17.77 -10.37
N ILE A 139 2.47 -18.67 -9.45
CA ILE A 139 3.37 -19.31 -8.48
C ILE A 139 4.28 -20.37 -9.11
N ASP A 140 3.88 -20.94 -10.25
CA ASP A 140 4.63 -21.93 -11.02
C ASP A 140 5.76 -21.33 -11.86
N LYS A 141 5.80 -19.99 -12.02
CA LYS A 141 6.76 -19.29 -12.90
C LYS A 141 7.85 -18.53 -12.13
N VAL A 142 8.12 -18.94 -10.91
CA VAL A 142 9.15 -18.38 -10.01
C VAL A 142 10.31 -19.37 -9.85
N ASN A 143 11.48 -18.88 -9.44
CA ASN A 143 12.70 -19.70 -9.30
C ASN A 143 13.24 -19.56 -7.88
N TYR A 144 12.49 -20.08 -6.91
CA TYR A 144 12.85 -20.17 -5.49
C TYR A 144 12.68 -21.59 -4.99
#